data_AF-A0A959Y487-F1
#
_entry.id   AF-A0A959Y487-F1
#
_cell.length_a   1.000
_cell.length_b   1.000
_cell.length_c   1.000
_cell.angle_alpha   90.00
_cell.angle_beta   90.00
_cell.angle_gamma   90.00
#
_symmetry.space_group_name_H-M   'P 1'
#
loop_
_entity.id
_entity.type
_entity.pdbx_description
1 polymer ?
#
loop_
_entity_poly.entity_id
_entity_poly.type
_entity_poly.pdbx_seq_one_letter_code
_entity_poly.pdbx_strand_id
1 'polypeptide(L)'
;PWSFKLFAGPLMDRWSYLPMGRRRPWVLFGQVGLVLSFLSMTLIPDPVNNILGLSIMGFIVSFFGAFQDVATDGMAVDIIPVEQQSHANGLMWGAKVLGTSASLTTGTWLINHMGFSYAVVWLSV
;
A
#
# COMPACT_ATOMS: atom_id res chain seq x y z
N PRO A 1 13.68 2.20 3.63
CA PRO A 1 12.23 1.88 3.73
C PRO A 1 11.81 0.69 2.84
N TRP A 2 12.56 -0.41 2.94
CA TRP A 2 12.20 -1.79 2.54
C TRP A 2 12.86 -2.78 3.53
N SER A 3 13.91 -2.35 4.25
CA SER A 3 14.52 -3.07 5.38
C SER A 3 13.55 -3.38 6.53
N PHE A 4 12.45 -2.63 6.69
CA PHE A 4 11.41 -2.92 7.68
C PHE A 4 10.66 -4.24 7.40
N LYS A 5 10.75 -4.78 6.17
CA LYS A 5 10.22 -6.10 5.84
C LYS A 5 10.77 -7.21 6.75
N LEU A 6 12.04 -7.09 7.18
CA LEU A 6 12.71 -8.07 8.04
C LEU A 6 12.10 -8.16 9.45
N PHE A 7 11.53 -7.07 9.96
CA PHE A 7 10.87 -7.05 11.28
C PHE A 7 9.37 -7.31 11.20
N ALA A 8 8.73 -6.90 10.09
CA ALA A 8 7.32 -7.13 9.84
C ALA A 8 7.00 -8.64 9.73
N GLY A 9 7.88 -9.43 9.09
CA GLY A 9 7.71 -10.88 8.97
C GLY A 9 7.55 -11.60 10.32
N PRO A 10 8.52 -11.52 11.24
CA PRO A 10 8.42 -12.14 12.57
C PRO A 10 7.25 -11.64 13.42
N LEU A 11 6.89 -10.35 13.29
CA LEU A 11 5.77 -9.77 14.03
C LEU A 11 4.43 -10.31 13.54
N MET A 12 4.24 -10.38 12.22
CA MET A 12 3.03 -10.94 11.59
C MET A 12 2.88 -12.43 11.89
N ASP A 13 4.01 -13.15 12.00
CA ASP A 13 3.99 -14.58 12.27
C ASP A 13 3.68 -14.90 13.74
N ARG A 14 4.01 -13.99 14.66
CA ARG A 14 3.76 -14.14 16.10
C ARG A 14 2.32 -13.83 16.52
N TRP A 15 1.62 -12.94 15.81
CA TRP A 15 0.24 -12.58 16.13
C TRP A 15 -0.72 -13.02 15.02
N SER A 16 -1.31 -14.19 15.19
CA SER A 16 -2.36 -14.72 14.31
C SER A 16 -3.74 -14.54 14.93
N TYR A 17 -4.64 -13.81 14.28
CA TYR A 17 -6.03 -13.74 14.69
C TYR A 17 -6.81 -14.91 14.07
N LEU A 18 -7.06 -15.95 14.88
CA LEU A 18 -7.66 -17.24 14.48
C LEU A 18 -8.99 -17.13 13.68
N PRO A 19 -9.92 -16.19 13.95
CA PRO A 19 -11.21 -16.11 13.23
C PRO A 19 -11.11 -15.71 11.75
N MET A 20 -10.04 -15.02 11.33
CA MET A 20 -9.86 -14.51 9.96
C MET A 20 -8.64 -15.11 9.25
N GLY A 21 -7.95 -16.05 9.89
CA GLY A 21 -6.71 -16.66 9.43
C GLY A 21 -5.46 -15.85 9.79
N ARG A 22 -4.28 -16.45 9.59
CA ARG A 22 -2.97 -15.88 10.01
C ARG A 22 -2.64 -14.53 9.36
N ARG A 23 -2.99 -14.32 8.08
CA ARG A 23 -2.46 -13.18 7.29
C ARG A 23 -3.50 -12.16 6.81
N ARG A 24 -4.79 -12.50 6.76
CA ARG A 24 -5.85 -11.58 6.26
C ARG A 24 -6.05 -10.31 7.12
N PRO A 25 -6.03 -10.37 8.47
CA PRO A 25 -6.14 -9.18 9.30
C PRO A 25 -5.02 -8.17 9.06
N TRP A 26 -3.81 -8.65 8.77
CA TRP A 26 -2.64 -7.81 8.53
C TRP A 26 -2.70 -7.08 7.20
N VAL A 27 -3.24 -7.71 6.15
CA VAL A 27 -3.51 -7.04 4.86
C VAL A 27 -4.55 -5.93 5.04
N LEU A 28 -5.63 -6.19 5.78
CA LEU A 28 -6.66 -5.19 6.08
C LEU A 28 -6.10 -4.03 6.92
N PHE A 29 -5.26 -4.33 7.91
CA PHE A 29 -4.59 -3.30 8.71
C PHE A 29 -3.68 -2.41 7.85
N GLY A 30 -2.89 -3.00 6.95
CA GLY A 30 -2.07 -2.25 5.98
C GLY A 30 -2.91 -1.36 5.07
N GLN A 31 -4.01 -1.90 4.52
CA GLN A 31 -4.93 -1.15 3.67
C GLN A 31 -5.55 0.05 4.41
N VAL A 32 -6.05 -0.15 5.64
CA VAL A 32 -6.63 0.93 6.46
C VAL A 32 -5.56 1.99 6.79
N GLY A 33 -4.34 1.55 7.12
CA GLY A 33 -3.21 2.46 7.36
C GLY A 33 -2.86 3.31 6.15
N LEU A 34 -2.87 2.74 4.95
CA LEU A 34 -2.66 3.49 3.70
C LEU A 34 -3.77 4.50 3.44
N VAL A 35 -5.04 4.09 3.55
CA VAL A 35 -6.19 4.98 3.34
C VAL A 35 -6.12 6.17 4.31
N LEU A 36 -5.86 5.91 5.61
CA LEU A 36 -5.69 6.96 6.60
C LEU A 36 -4.50 7.88 6.29
N SER A 37 -3.40 7.32 5.78
CA SER A 37 -2.22 8.11 5.39
C SER A 37 -2.53 9.05 4.22
N PHE A 38 -3.24 8.58 3.20
CA PHE A 38 -3.69 9.41 2.08
C PHE A 38 -4.72 10.47 2.49
N LEU A 39 -5.68 10.11 3.35
CA LEU A 39 -6.65 11.07 3.92
C LEU A 39 -5.94 12.14 4.78
N SER A 40 -4.90 11.75 5.53
CA SER A 40 -4.12 12.70 6.32
C SER A 40 -3.30 13.66 5.47
N MET A 41 -2.87 13.25 4.26
CA MET A 41 -2.24 14.14 3.29
C MET A 41 -3.23 15.21 2.76
N THR A 42 -4.53 14.92 2.74
CA THR A 42 -5.55 15.88 2.29
C THR A 42 -5.76 17.04 3.26
N LEU A 43 -5.43 16.84 4.53
CA LEU A 43 -5.54 17.87 5.58
C LEU A 43 -4.38 18.88 5.54
N ILE A 44 -3.42 18.74 4.61
CA ILE A 44 -2.32 19.67 4.42
C ILE A 44 -2.71 20.67 3.31
N PRO A 45 -3.09 21.92 3.65
CA PRO A 45 -3.56 22.90 2.68
C PRO A 45 -2.49 23.37 1.68
N ASP A 46 -1.20 23.27 2.03
CA ASP A 46 -0.08 23.66 1.15
C ASP A 46 1.06 22.62 1.12
N PRO A 47 1.07 21.72 0.12
CA PRO A 47 2.10 20.69 -0.05
C PRO A 47 3.48 21.26 -0.37
N VAL A 48 3.52 22.43 -1.01
CA VAL A 48 4.76 23.06 -1.52
C VAL A 48 5.51 23.80 -0.41
N ASN A 49 4.80 24.37 0.56
CA ASN A 49 5.41 25.11 1.68
C ASN A 49 5.88 24.20 2.82
N ASN A 50 5.36 22.96 2.93
CA ASN A 50 5.69 22.02 4.00
C ASN A 50 6.33 20.73 3.47
N ILE A 51 7.50 20.85 2.86
CA ILE A 51 8.31 19.71 2.37
C ILE A 51 8.57 18.68 3.48
N LEU A 52 8.76 19.12 4.73
CA LEU A 52 8.92 18.24 5.88
C LEU A 52 7.65 17.41 6.16
N GLY A 53 6.47 18.05 6.14
CA GLY A 53 5.19 17.37 6.32
C GLY A 53 4.92 16.34 5.21
N LEU A 54 5.20 16.72 3.95
CA LEU A 54 5.11 15.81 2.81
C LEU A 54 6.07 14.62 2.94
N SER A 55 7.30 14.86 3.39
CA SER A 55 8.31 13.81 3.56
C SER A 55 7.94 12.82 4.66
N ILE A 56 7.42 13.32 5.79
CA ILE A 56 6.95 12.47 6.89
C ILE A 56 5.74 11.64 6.44
N MET A 57 4.77 12.25 5.76
CA MET A 57 3.62 11.50 5.23
C MET A 57 4.04 10.48 4.18
N GLY A 58 4.97 10.84 3.28
CA GLY A 58 5.54 9.90 2.30
C GLY A 58 6.27 8.74 2.98
N PHE A 59 6.94 8.97 4.11
CA PHE A 59 7.52 7.92 4.92
C PHE A 59 6.46 7.01 5.54
N ILE A 60 5.38 7.57 6.09
CA ILE A 60 4.27 6.81 6.66
C ILE A 60 3.57 5.94 5.60
N VAL A 61 3.25 6.52 4.43
CA VAL A 61 2.70 5.79 3.29
C VAL A 61 3.65 4.67 2.85
N SER A 62 4.96 4.95 2.75
CA SER A 62 5.97 3.94 2.39
C SER A 62 6.08 2.83 3.43
N PHE A 63 5.92 3.16 4.72
CA PHE A 63 5.94 2.20 5.82
C PHE A 63 4.73 1.25 5.75
N PHE A 64 3.52 1.79 5.62
CA PHE A 64 2.31 0.97 5.47
C PHE A 64 2.28 0.20 4.15
N GLY A 65 2.81 0.78 3.06
CA GLY A 65 2.95 0.10 1.78
C GLY A 65 3.91 -1.10 1.87
N ALA A 66 5.06 -0.94 2.51
CA ALA A 66 5.98 -2.05 2.76
C ALA A 66 5.35 -3.12 3.68
N PHE A 67 4.54 -2.71 4.64
CA PHE A 67 3.80 -3.61 5.52
C PHE A 67 2.76 -4.44 4.75
N GLN A 68 2.01 -3.80 3.84
CA GLN A 68 1.04 -4.49 3.01
C GLN A 68 1.71 -5.47 2.05
N ASP A 69 2.79 -5.07 1.39
CA ASP A 69 3.52 -5.90 0.42
C ASP A 69 4.00 -7.21 1.07
N VAL A 70 4.55 -7.17 2.29
CA VAL A 70 4.94 -8.39 3.04
C VAL A 70 3.74 -9.26 3.39
N ALA A 71 2.63 -8.66 3.81
CA ALA A 71 1.43 -9.40 4.16
C ALA A 71 0.82 -10.10 2.94
N THR A 72 0.77 -9.43 1.78
CA THR A 72 0.27 -10.01 0.53
C THR A 72 1.21 -11.04 -0.08
N ASP A 73 2.53 -10.78 -0.11
CA ASP A 73 3.52 -11.75 -0.61
C ASP A 73 3.49 -13.02 0.24
N GLY A 74 3.44 -12.86 1.56
CA GLY A 74 3.32 -13.95 2.50
C GLY A 74 2.02 -14.74 2.36
N MET A 75 0.91 -14.07 2.04
CA MET A 75 -0.37 -14.73 1.78
C MET A 75 -0.36 -15.50 0.45
N ALA A 76 0.28 -14.95 -0.59
CA ALA A 76 0.41 -15.62 -1.88
C ALA A 76 1.17 -16.95 -1.75
N VAL A 77 2.28 -16.96 -1.02
CA VAL A 77 3.08 -18.17 -0.77
C VAL A 77 2.28 -19.23 0.01
N ASP A 78 1.46 -18.82 0.98
CA ASP A 78 0.67 -19.75 1.79
C ASP A 78 -0.52 -20.38 1.03
N ILE A 79 -1.08 -19.67 0.04
CA ILE A 79 -2.28 -20.11 -0.68
C ILE A 79 -1.96 -20.86 -1.98
N ILE A 80 -0.86 -20.50 -2.65
CA ILE A 80 -0.57 -20.99 -4.01
C ILE A 80 0.33 -22.23 -3.98
N PRO A 81 -0.07 -23.35 -4.63
CA PRO A 81 0.76 -24.54 -4.76
C PRO A 81 2.09 -24.24 -5.46
N VAL A 82 3.18 -24.86 -5.00
CA VAL A 82 4.56 -24.59 -5.47
C VAL A 82 4.69 -24.63 -6.99
N GLU A 83 4.01 -25.58 -7.64
CA GLU A 83 4.01 -25.77 -9.10
C GLU A 83 3.39 -24.59 -9.88
N GLN A 84 2.51 -23.81 -9.25
CA GLN A 84 1.80 -22.69 -9.87
C GLN A 84 2.31 -21.32 -9.41
N GLN A 85 3.27 -21.26 -8.48
CA GLN A 85 3.78 -20.00 -7.92
C GLN A 85 4.39 -19.09 -8.99
N SER A 86 5.04 -19.63 -10.01
CA SER A 86 5.64 -18.85 -11.10
C SER A 86 4.59 -18.13 -11.96
N HIS A 87 3.54 -18.83 -12.35
CA HIS A 87 2.44 -18.28 -13.15
C HIS A 87 1.64 -17.24 -12.35
N ALA A 88 1.36 -17.55 -11.08
CA ALA A 88 0.63 -16.63 -10.21
C ALA A 88 1.43 -15.36 -9.92
N ASN A 89 2.74 -15.47 -9.64
CA ASN A 89 3.59 -14.30 -9.45
C ASN A 89 3.67 -13.43 -10.72
N GLY A 90 3.73 -14.04 -11.91
CA GLY A 90 3.67 -13.31 -13.18
C GLY A 90 2.37 -12.51 -13.35
N LEU A 91 1.23 -13.12 -13.03
CA LEU A 91 -0.08 -12.44 -13.03
C LEU A 91 -0.15 -11.31 -12.00
N MET A 92 0.36 -11.53 -10.79
CA MET A 92 0.41 -10.51 -9.73
C MET A 92 1.23 -9.29 -10.18
N TRP A 93 2.39 -9.51 -10.77
CA TRP A 93 3.23 -8.43 -11.29
C TRP A 93 2.57 -7.69 -12.45
N GLY A 94 1.95 -8.42 -13.37
CA GLY A 94 1.17 -7.83 -14.47
C GLY A 94 0.05 -6.93 -13.97
N ALA A 95 -0.75 -7.41 -13.00
CA ALA A 95 -1.81 -6.63 -12.38
C ALA A 95 -1.25 -5.40 -11.64
N LYS A 96 -0.12 -5.53 -10.92
CA LYS A 96 0.55 -4.42 -10.23
C LYS A 96 0.99 -3.32 -11.18
N VAL A 97 1.58 -3.69 -12.32
CA VAL A 97 2.01 -2.72 -13.35
C VAL A 97 0.80 -2.02 -13.97
N LEU A 98 -0.23 -2.77 -14.37
CA LEU A 98 -1.45 -2.19 -14.93
C LEU A 98 -2.14 -1.23 -13.97
N GLY A 99 -2.27 -1.62 -12.70
CA GLY A 99 -2.82 -0.77 -11.64
C GLY A 99 -2.01 0.51 -11.46
N THR A 100 -0.68 0.39 -11.36
CA THR A 100 0.20 1.55 -11.19
C THR A 100 0.11 2.52 -12.37
N SER A 101 0.08 2.00 -13.60
CA SER A 101 -0.09 2.83 -14.80
C SER A 101 -1.44 3.55 -14.81
N ALA A 102 -2.54 2.85 -14.51
CA ALA A 102 -3.86 3.44 -14.45
C ALA A 102 -3.96 4.52 -13.35
N SER A 103 -3.40 4.27 -12.16
CA SER A 103 -3.35 5.23 -11.05
C SER A 103 -2.53 6.47 -11.41
N LEU A 104 -1.38 6.32 -12.08
CA LEU A 104 -0.56 7.46 -12.52
C LEU A 104 -1.29 8.32 -13.56
N THR A 105 -1.92 7.70 -14.56
CA THR A 105 -2.68 8.42 -15.59
C THR A 105 -3.86 9.16 -14.96
N THR A 106 -4.64 8.49 -14.12
CA THR A 106 -5.82 9.08 -13.47
C THR A 106 -5.43 10.17 -12.48
N GLY A 107 -4.39 9.94 -11.68
CA GLY A 107 -3.86 10.91 -10.72
C GLY A 107 -3.32 12.17 -11.40
N THR A 108 -2.54 12.02 -12.47
CA THR A 108 -1.99 13.15 -13.23
C THR A 108 -3.12 13.97 -13.89
N TRP A 109 -4.15 13.29 -14.41
CA TRP A 109 -5.30 13.97 -15.01
C TRP A 109 -6.11 14.75 -13.95
N LEU A 110 -6.39 14.14 -12.80
CA LEU A 110 -7.10 14.78 -11.68
C LEU A 110 -6.35 16.00 -11.14
N ILE A 111 -5.03 15.91 -10.98
CA ILE A 111 -4.21 17.03 -10.51
C ILE A 111 -4.31 18.22 -11.48
N ASN A 112 -4.29 17.97 -12.79
CA ASN A 112 -4.32 19.01 -13.82
C ASN A 112 -5.69 19.70 -13.99
N HIS A 113 -6.80 19.06 -13.60
CA HIS A 113 -8.14 19.63 -13.77
C HIS A 113 -8.79 20.12 -12.46
N MET A 114 -8.53 19.46 -11.33
CA MET A 114 -9.30 19.68 -10.09
C MET A 114 -8.44 20.16 -8.90
N GLY A 115 -7.13 20.30 -9.09
CA GLY A 115 -6.20 20.72 -8.05
C GLY A 115 -5.78 19.58 -7.09
N PHE A 116 -4.69 19.81 -6.36
CA PHE A 116 -3.99 18.78 -5.58
C PHE A 116 -4.87 18.12 -4.51
N SER A 117 -5.66 18.91 -3.77
CA SER A 117 -6.45 18.39 -2.65
C SER A 117 -7.54 17.40 -3.08
N TYR A 118 -8.22 17.65 -4.20
CA TYR A 118 -9.25 16.71 -4.70
C TYR A 118 -8.64 15.45 -5.31
N ALA A 119 -7.49 15.56 -5.99
CA ALA A 119 -6.80 14.41 -6.56
C ALA A 119 -6.36 13.40 -5.50
N VAL A 120 -5.88 13.87 -4.35
CA VAL A 120 -5.45 13.00 -3.23
C VAL A 120 -6.63 12.23 -2.63
N VAL A 121 -7.83 12.82 -2.55
CA VAL A 121 -9.04 12.11 -2.07
C VAL A 121 -9.43 11.00 -3.03
N TRP A 122 -9.46 11.28 -4.33
CA TRP A 122 -9.82 10.29 -5.34
C TRP A 122 -8.79 9.16 -5.47
N LEU A 123 -7.51 9.43 -5.19
CA LEU A 123 -6.44 8.41 -5.16
C LEU A 123 -6.38 7.60 -3.85
N SER A 124 -7.14 8.00 -2.82
CA SER A 124 -7.15 7.31 -1.52
C SER A 124 -8.06 6.07 -1.50
N VAL A 125 -8.87 5.86 -2.55
CA VAL A 125 -9.80 4.72 -2.74
C VAL A 125 -9.25 3.78 -3.80
#